data_AF-A0A958P4V7-F1
#
_entry.id   AF-A0A958P4V7-F1
#
_cell.length_a   1.000
_cell.length_b   1.000
_cell.length_c   1.000
_cell.angle_alpha   90.00
_cell.angle_beta   90.00
_cell.angle_gamma   90.00
#
_symmetry.space_group_name_H-M   'P 1'
#
loop_
_entity.id
_entity.type
_entity.pdbx_description
1 polymer ?
#
loop_
_entity_poly.entity_id
_entity_poly.type
_entity_poly.pdbx_seq_one_letter_code
_entity_poly.pdbx_strand_id
1 'polypeptide(L)'
;IISNANQLVGTTVTFKEISNNISKPFIEKKLTEYLKSEFAWFLELHKNKGYQIIINGSPIIHDELISNQEDFNVEIQDTNGKDTHTFNCKFIQWSRKLVDEYSRFYFINEEEKLKYQKTTKLNNKGDQFYHSIIVKSPFFENFVYDENEDNNGTAKLFNFREDSKIFNKLINELNNYLKKKRKPFLRNYASVLIKEFEEQKVMPEFGKNKWDEVRKDELETLVKELYEVEPALFVKLNVEQKKTFLHLLNLVLDSDERESLFKILENVIDLDFEERQELEKILKTTKLSNIIKALRLVHDRLIVLNKLKELVFKHELKANEVNHLQKVIEEHYWILGEEYNFVCSAEVKFEEALRRYIYVLRGEDVKTKIEHPDKLKEVDIFVTGQDYRNGIHNIIIELKSPTSVKKLTNLQLGQIEKYKSTILAIDEFNDLSCQWSFYLIGQDYDTDISEKIDSAKNHGLKNLVIQSKNYKIFVFKWSEIINDVEIRLRWLNEKLQVEREKLTNESTSAQQIIEDLKSNSAKANTTNPLLKEIDIYKN
;
A
#
# COMPACT_ATOMS: atom_id res chain seq x y z
N ILE A 1 84.64 -1.33 19.85
CA ILE A 1 83.52 -0.66 20.53
C ILE A 1 82.36 -1.64 20.48
N ILE A 2 81.92 -2.10 21.65
CA ILE A 2 81.03 -3.25 21.85
C ILE A 2 79.66 -2.96 21.25
N SER A 3 79.15 -3.94 20.50
CA SER A 3 77.78 -4.01 19.99
C SER A 3 76.78 -4.16 21.15
N ASN A 4 75.91 -3.18 21.34
CA ASN A 4 74.72 -3.35 22.18
C ASN A 4 73.60 -3.95 21.32
N ALA A 5 73.40 -5.26 21.46
CA ALA A 5 72.19 -5.95 21.05
C ALA A 5 71.07 -5.71 22.08
N ASN A 6 69.83 -5.62 21.58
CA ASN A 6 68.54 -5.67 22.30
C ASN A 6 68.10 -4.40 23.06
N GLN A 7 67.72 -3.35 22.33
CA GLN A 7 66.58 -2.54 22.77
C GLN A 7 65.30 -3.33 22.49
N LEU A 8 64.59 -3.76 23.55
CA LEU A 8 63.23 -4.30 23.44
C LEU A 8 62.31 -3.18 22.92
N VAL A 9 62.11 -3.14 21.61
CA VAL A 9 61.14 -2.24 20.97
C VAL A 9 59.75 -2.86 21.08
N GLY A 10 58.89 -2.26 21.92
CA GLY A 10 57.51 -2.70 22.12
C GLY A 10 56.98 -2.38 23.51
N THR A 11 55.68 -2.61 23.73
CA THR A 11 55.04 -2.50 25.05
C THR A 11 54.23 -3.77 25.29
N THR A 12 54.49 -4.45 26.41
CA THR A 12 53.67 -5.59 26.86
C THR A 12 52.80 -5.14 28.01
N VAL A 13 51.49 -5.28 27.86
CA VAL A 13 50.51 -5.02 28.92
C VAL A 13 49.93 -6.37 29.37
N THR A 14 49.98 -6.63 30.68
CA THR A 14 49.45 -7.87 31.27
C THR A 14 48.31 -7.54 32.21
N PHE A 15 47.12 -8.06 31.89
CA PHE A 15 45.96 -7.99 32.76
C PHE A 15 45.90 -9.26 33.61
N LYS A 16 45.88 -9.11 34.94
CA LYS A 16 45.67 -10.20 35.91
C LYS A 16 44.29 -10.05 36.54
N GLU A 17 43.73 -11.12 37.06
CA GLU A 17 42.43 -11.12 37.78
C GLU A 17 41.27 -10.60 36.90
N ILE A 18 41.25 -11.05 35.64
CA ILE A 18 40.25 -10.62 34.68
C ILE A 18 38.87 -11.19 35.09
N SER A 19 37.83 -10.35 35.10
CA SER A 19 36.47 -10.78 35.42
C SER A 19 35.99 -11.90 34.49
N ASN A 20 35.12 -12.79 34.99
CA ASN A 20 34.52 -13.88 34.20
C ASN A 20 33.77 -13.41 32.93
N ASN A 21 33.43 -12.11 32.85
CA ASN A 21 32.79 -11.52 31.67
C ASN A 21 33.73 -11.39 30.47
N ILE A 22 35.06 -11.38 30.67
CA ILE A 22 36.07 -11.37 29.61
C ILE A 22 36.47 -12.82 29.37
N SER A 23 35.54 -13.55 28.76
CA SER A 23 35.72 -14.96 28.40
C SER A 23 36.62 -15.11 27.17
N LYS A 24 37.13 -16.32 26.93
CA LYS A 24 37.89 -16.64 25.70
C LYS A 24 37.11 -16.28 24.41
N PRO A 25 35.80 -16.58 24.29
CA PRO A 25 34.99 -16.11 23.16
C PRO A 25 34.91 -14.59 23.02
N PHE A 26 34.87 -13.84 24.14
CA PHE A 26 34.90 -12.37 24.07
C PHE A 26 36.21 -11.88 23.49
N ILE A 27 37.35 -12.45 23.91
CA ILE A 27 38.66 -12.10 23.38
C ILE A 27 38.71 -12.40 21.88
N GLU A 28 38.37 -13.63 21.48
CA GLU A 28 38.50 -14.08 20.09
C GLU A 28 37.51 -13.41 19.13
N LYS A 29 36.24 -13.24 19.51
CA LYS A 29 35.18 -12.78 18.59
C LYS A 29 34.87 -11.29 18.67
N LYS A 30 35.25 -10.61 19.77
CA LYS A 30 34.90 -9.20 19.99
C LYS A 30 36.14 -8.33 20.11
N LEU A 31 37.05 -8.62 21.05
CA LEU A 31 38.26 -7.81 21.24
C LEU A 31 39.21 -7.91 20.05
N THR A 32 39.52 -9.13 19.59
CA THR A 32 40.39 -9.33 18.43
C THR A 32 39.80 -8.72 17.17
N GLU A 33 38.50 -8.88 16.90
CA GLU A 33 37.83 -8.25 15.76
C GLU A 33 37.81 -6.72 15.83
N TYR A 34 37.60 -6.15 17.02
CA TYR A 34 37.70 -4.71 17.26
C TYR A 34 39.11 -4.20 16.97
N LEU A 35 40.14 -4.80 17.58
CA LEU A 35 41.54 -4.39 17.41
C LEU A 35 42.03 -4.59 15.98
N LYS A 36 41.60 -5.66 15.31
CA LYS A 36 41.81 -5.85 13.86
C LYS A 36 41.29 -4.64 13.10
N SER A 37 40.03 -4.28 13.32
CA SER A 37 39.37 -3.21 12.58
C SER A 37 39.87 -1.81 12.94
N GLU A 38 40.37 -1.61 14.15
CA GLU A 38 40.98 -0.35 14.63
C GLU A 38 42.38 -0.14 14.04
N PHE A 39 43.22 -1.18 14.09
CA PHE A 39 44.64 -1.07 13.77
C PHE A 39 45.02 -1.56 12.36
N ALA A 40 44.08 -2.07 11.55
CA ALA A 40 44.38 -2.58 10.21
C ALA A 40 45.16 -1.59 9.33
N TRP A 41 44.72 -0.33 9.30
CA TRP A 41 45.39 0.71 8.51
C TRP A 41 46.82 0.97 9.00
N PHE A 42 47.02 0.96 10.32
CA PHE A 42 48.32 1.22 10.96
C PHE A 42 49.29 0.06 10.74
N LEU A 43 48.81 -1.18 10.89
CA LEU A 43 49.59 -2.38 10.63
C LEU A 43 49.99 -2.47 9.16
N GLU A 44 49.09 -2.11 8.25
CA GLU A 44 49.40 -2.08 6.82
C GLU A 44 50.38 -0.95 6.47
N LEU A 45 50.25 0.23 7.08
CA LEU A 45 51.16 1.36 6.90
C LEU A 45 52.60 1.03 7.29
N HIS A 46 52.78 0.22 8.33
CA HIS A 46 54.09 -0.13 8.85
C HIS A 46 54.46 -1.61 8.70
N LYS A 47 53.84 -2.29 7.74
CA LYS A 47 54.07 -3.71 7.44
C LYS A 47 55.55 -4.04 7.23
N ASN A 48 56.27 -3.18 6.51
CA ASN A 48 57.70 -3.36 6.21
C ASN A 48 58.60 -3.21 7.44
N LYS A 49 58.13 -2.53 8.49
CA LYS A 49 58.84 -2.39 9.78
C LYS A 49 58.57 -3.56 10.73
N GLY A 50 57.71 -4.50 10.35
CA GLY A 50 57.38 -5.66 11.16
C GLY A 50 56.57 -5.34 12.42
N TYR A 51 55.80 -4.24 12.43
CA TYR A 51 54.88 -3.99 13.55
C TYR A 51 53.79 -5.05 13.59
N GLN A 52 53.51 -5.51 14.81
CA GLN A 52 52.52 -6.54 15.07
C GLN A 52 51.85 -6.28 16.41
N ILE A 53 50.57 -6.64 16.49
CA ILE A 53 49.83 -6.71 17.75
C ILE A 53 49.59 -8.19 18.03
N ILE A 54 49.99 -8.64 19.22
CA ILE A 54 49.88 -10.05 19.64
C ILE A 54 48.95 -10.13 20.85
N ILE A 55 47.91 -10.96 20.74
CA ILE A 55 46.98 -11.26 21.84
C ILE A 55 47.19 -12.72 22.23
N ASN A 56 47.57 -12.97 23.49
CA ASN A 56 47.77 -14.33 24.03
C ASN A 56 48.69 -15.22 23.16
N GLY A 57 49.73 -14.64 22.56
CA GLY A 57 50.65 -15.35 21.67
C GLY A 57 50.20 -15.47 20.21
N SER A 58 48.98 -15.07 19.88
CA SER A 58 48.47 -15.05 18.51
C SER A 58 48.57 -13.65 17.89
N PRO A 59 49.27 -13.48 16.75
CA PRO A 59 49.31 -12.19 16.06
C PRO A 59 47.95 -11.87 15.45
N ILE A 60 47.60 -10.59 15.45
CA ILE A 60 46.47 -10.07 14.70
C ILE A 60 46.82 -10.06 13.21
N ILE A 61 46.01 -10.74 12.40
CA ILE A 61 46.10 -10.76 10.94
C ILE A 61 44.95 -9.92 10.40
N HIS A 62 45.24 -8.89 9.59
CA HIS A 62 44.26 -7.98 9.02
C HIS A 62 44.04 -8.16 7.51
N ASP A 63 44.75 -9.09 6.86
CA ASP A 63 44.67 -9.30 5.41
C ASP A 63 43.24 -9.61 4.91
N GLU A 64 42.41 -10.25 5.74
CA GLU A 64 40.98 -10.52 5.46
C GLU A 64 40.12 -9.26 5.32
N LEU A 65 40.60 -8.13 5.85
CA LEU A 65 39.93 -6.83 5.72
C LEU A 65 40.26 -6.14 4.40
N ILE A 66 41.25 -6.63 3.64
CA ILE A 66 41.65 -6.05 2.36
C ILE A 66 40.90 -6.78 1.25
N SER A 67 39.91 -6.11 0.66
CA SER A 67 39.15 -6.68 -0.47
C SER A 67 39.88 -6.52 -1.80
N ASN A 68 40.68 -5.45 -1.94
CA ASN A 68 41.48 -5.16 -3.12
C ASN A 68 42.66 -4.27 -2.74
N GLN A 69 43.78 -4.41 -3.43
CA GLN A 69 44.93 -3.51 -3.29
C GLN A 69 45.64 -3.35 -4.62
N GLU A 70 46.22 -2.17 -4.84
CA GLU A 70 46.93 -1.87 -6.09
C GLU A 70 48.01 -0.82 -5.85
N ASP A 71 49.21 -1.08 -6.35
CA ASP A 71 50.30 -0.12 -6.37
C ASP A 71 50.26 0.67 -7.69
N PHE A 72 50.46 1.97 -7.61
CA PHE A 72 50.49 2.89 -8.76
C PHE A 72 51.38 4.08 -8.46
N ASN A 73 51.87 4.74 -9.51
CA ASN A 73 52.70 5.93 -9.36
C ASN A 73 51.98 7.16 -9.86
N VAL A 74 52.21 8.30 -9.19
CA VAL A 74 51.78 9.62 -9.64
C VAL A 74 53.04 10.45 -9.84
N GLU A 75 53.16 11.07 -11.03
CA GLU A 75 54.26 11.96 -11.35
C GLU A 75 53.72 13.38 -11.53
N ILE A 76 54.36 14.34 -10.85
CA ILE A 76 53.95 15.75 -10.87
C ILE A 76 55.16 16.60 -11.15
N GLN A 77 55.10 17.35 -12.25
CA GLN A 77 56.09 18.36 -12.57
C GLN A 77 55.89 19.61 -11.71
N ASP A 78 57.01 20.20 -11.31
CA ASP A 78 57.10 21.50 -10.65
C ASP A 78 56.47 22.62 -11.52
N THR A 79 56.43 23.85 -11.01
CA THR A 79 55.83 24.96 -11.78
C THR A 79 56.73 25.52 -12.89
N ASN A 80 58.01 25.16 -12.89
CA ASN A 80 59.03 25.63 -13.83
C ASN A 80 59.37 24.60 -14.92
N GLY A 81 58.76 23.41 -14.88
CA GLY A 81 59.03 22.27 -15.74
C GLY A 81 60.40 21.61 -15.55
N LYS A 82 61.11 21.88 -14.44
CA LYS A 82 62.50 21.44 -14.25
C LYS A 82 62.59 20.12 -13.49
N ASP A 83 61.86 20.00 -12.39
CA ASP A 83 61.88 18.81 -11.54
C ASP A 83 60.55 18.03 -11.62
N THR A 84 60.64 16.71 -11.65
CA THR A 84 59.48 15.80 -11.60
C THR A 84 59.51 15.06 -10.27
N HIS A 85 58.45 15.24 -9.48
CA HIS A 85 58.25 14.51 -8.23
C HIS A 85 57.46 13.23 -8.50
N THR A 86 58.06 12.09 -8.15
CA THR A 86 57.40 10.79 -8.19
C THR A 86 56.84 10.43 -6.81
N PHE A 87 55.60 9.97 -6.80
CA PHE A 87 54.87 9.52 -5.62
C PHE A 87 54.45 8.07 -5.80
N ASN A 88 55.04 7.18 -5.00
CA ASN A 88 54.69 5.76 -5.01
C ASN A 88 53.45 5.57 -4.14
N CYS A 89 52.34 5.18 -4.74
CA CYS A 89 51.05 5.10 -4.08
C CYS A 89 50.58 3.64 -3.97
N LYS A 90 50.04 3.28 -2.82
CA LYS A 90 49.38 2.00 -2.58
C LYS A 90 47.93 2.22 -2.21
N PHE A 91 47.01 1.82 -3.09
CA PHE A 91 45.58 1.79 -2.83
C PHE A 91 45.19 0.53 -2.08
N ILE A 92 44.35 0.68 -1.06
CA ILE A 92 43.78 -0.40 -0.27
C ILE A 92 42.28 -0.16 -0.20
N GLN A 93 41.50 -1.15 -0.62
CA GLN A 93 40.06 -1.19 -0.43
C GLN A 93 39.74 -2.12 0.74
N TRP A 94 38.99 -1.60 1.70
CA TRP A 94 38.59 -2.35 2.89
C TRP A 94 37.24 -3.02 2.67
N SER A 95 37.09 -4.27 3.14
CA SER A 95 35.85 -5.04 3.03
C SER A 95 34.72 -4.53 3.91
N ARG A 96 35.05 -3.74 4.95
CA ARG A 96 34.09 -3.09 5.87
C ARG A 96 34.66 -1.79 6.41
N LYS A 97 33.81 -0.98 7.04
CA LYS A 97 34.23 0.27 7.69
C LYS A 97 35.21 -0.06 8.83
N LEU A 98 36.36 0.62 8.85
CA LEU A 98 37.28 0.57 9.97
C LEU A 98 36.69 1.30 11.18
N VAL A 99 37.08 0.89 12.39
CA VAL A 99 36.58 1.51 13.61
C VAL A 99 37.24 2.90 13.74
N ASP A 100 36.42 3.89 14.07
CA ASP A 100 36.82 5.29 14.34
C ASP A 100 37.71 5.97 13.28
N GLU A 101 37.80 5.39 12.08
CA GLU A 101 38.66 5.87 11.01
C GLU A 101 37.88 6.12 9.72
N TYR A 102 38.11 7.32 9.16
CA TYR A 102 37.60 7.69 7.85
C TYR A 102 38.52 7.15 6.76
N SER A 103 38.03 7.07 5.54
CA SER A 103 38.91 6.84 4.40
C SER A 103 39.89 8.01 4.27
N ARG A 104 41.19 7.71 4.24
CA ARG A 104 42.28 8.69 4.27
C ARG A 104 43.37 8.46 3.23
N PHE A 105 44.07 9.54 2.93
CA PHE A 105 45.41 9.54 2.38
C PHE A 105 46.42 9.58 3.54
N TYR A 106 47.42 8.69 3.53
CA TYR A 106 48.53 8.66 4.47
C TYR A 106 49.83 8.98 3.72
N PHE A 107 50.54 10.02 4.14
CA PHE A 107 51.75 10.48 3.46
C PHE A 107 52.99 10.16 4.30
N ILE A 108 53.88 9.36 3.74
CA ILE A 108 55.10 8.88 4.40
C ILE A 108 56.35 9.29 3.62
N ASN A 109 57.44 9.51 4.35
CA ASN A 109 58.76 9.73 3.75
C ASN A 109 59.44 8.40 3.36
N GLU A 110 60.68 8.47 2.86
CA GLU A 110 61.46 7.28 2.50
C GLU A 110 61.75 6.36 3.70
N GLU A 111 61.88 6.93 4.90
CA GLU A 111 62.00 6.21 6.16
C GLU A 111 60.67 5.61 6.68
N GLU A 112 59.60 5.70 5.89
CA GLU A 112 58.23 5.22 6.21
C GLU A 112 57.68 5.80 7.53
N LYS A 113 58.06 7.03 7.86
CA LYS A 113 57.47 7.80 8.96
C LYS A 113 56.25 8.54 8.42
N LEU A 114 55.13 8.48 9.13
CA LEU A 114 53.93 9.25 8.83
C LEU A 114 54.21 10.74 9.06
N LYS A 115 54.10 11.53 7.99
CA LYS A 115 54.37 12.98 8.00
C LYS A 115 53.07 13.78 7.94
N TYR A 116 52.08 13.30 7.19
CA TYR A 116 50.78 13.95 7.07
C TYR A 116 49.67 12.93 6.81
N GLN A 117 48.42 13.30 7.13
CA GLN A 117 47.24 12.51 6.79
C GLN A 117 46.05 13.43 6.49
N LYS A 118 45.19 13.03 5.55
CA LYS A 118 44.00 13.80 5.17
C LYS A 118 42.86 12.88 4.79
N THR A 119 41.63 13.23 5.18
CA THR A 119 40.42 12.50 4.75
C THR A 119 40.18 12.66 3.26
N THR A 120 39.70 11.59 2.61
CA THR A 120 39.29 11.65 1.20
C THR A 120 37.94 12.33 1.04
N LYS A 121 37.63 12.79 -0.19
CA LYS A 121 36.34 13.43 -0.54
C LYS A 121 35.18 12.42 -0.68
N LEU A 122 35.45 11.13 -0.50
CA LEU A 122 34.50 10.03 -0.72
C LEU A 122 33.97 9.43 0.58
N ASN A 123 34.22 10.07 1.73
CA ASN A 123 33.58 9.70 2.98
C ASN A 123 32.09 10.07 2.99
N ASN A 124 31.30 9.29 3.74
CA ASN A 124 29.87 9.53 3.99
C ASN A 124 29.01 9.65 2.70
N LYS A 125 29.39 8.93 1.64
CA LYS A 125 28.65 8.93 0.36
C LYS A 125 27.47 7.96 0.32
N GLY A 126 27.16 7.32 1.45
CA GLY A 126 26.09 6.32 1.49
C GLY A 126 26.43 5.09 0.63
N ASP A 127 27.71 4.79 0.46
CA ASP A 127 28.18 3.57 -0.18
C ASP A 127 29.20 2.89 0.74
N GLN A 128 29.40 1.59 0.53
CA GLN A 128 30.36 0.80 1.30
C GLN A 128 31.79 0.87 0.70
N PHE A 129 32.14 1.98 0.05
CA PHE A 129 33.45 2.15 -0.59
C PHE A 129 34.51 2.64 0.41
N TYR A 130 34.90 1.77 1.33
CA TYR A 130 35.94 2.05 2.32
C TYR A 130 37.33 1.89 1.72
N HIS A 131 38.21 2.89 1.87
CA HIS A 131 39.51 2.88 1.23
C HIS A 131 40.58 3.67 1.98
N SER A 132 41.83 3.34 1.69
CA SER A 132 43.00 4.11 2.10
C SER A 132 43.97 4.19 0.92
N ILE A 133 44.73 5.28 0.82
CA ILE A 133 45.90 5.34 -0.05
C ILE A 133 47.12 5.75 0.78
N ILE A 134 48.15 4.93 0.74
CA ILE A 134 49.46 5.24 1.31
C ILE A 134 50.32 5.84 0.21
N VAL A 135 50.96 6.97 0.45
CA VAL A 135 51.78 7.69 -0.52
C VAL A 135 53.18 7.85 0.05
N LYS A 136 54.17 7.28 -0.61
CA LYS A 136 55.58 7.34 -0.26
C LYS A 136 56.35 8.22 -1.23
N SER A 137 57.06 9.23 -0.71
CA SER A 137 57.94 10.08 -1.52
C SER A 137 58.97 10.83 -0.67
N PRO A 138 60.18 11.11 -1.19
CA PRO A 138 61.14 12.02 -0.55
C PRO A 138 60.59 13.43 -0.35
N PHE A 139 59.58 13.83 -1.14
CA PHE A 139 58.88 15.10 -1.01
C PHE A 139 58.38 15.37 0.42
N PHE A 140 58.04 14.33 1.18
CA PHE A 140 57.47 14.48 2.52
C PHE A 140 58.51 14.65 3.65
N GLU A 141 59.82 14.69 3.37
CA GLU A 141 60.84 14.71 4.44
C GLU A 141 60.75 15.97 5.31
N ASN A 142 60.64 17.13 4.66
CA ASN A 142 60.53 18.46 5.29
C ASN A 142 59.19 19.14 4.98
N PHE A 143 58.18 18.35 4.57
CA PHE A 143 56.88 18.88 4.16
C PHE A 143 56.13 19.48 5.35
N VAL A 144 55.67 20.72 5.16
CA VAL A 144 54.81 21.43 6.11
C VAL A 144 53.65 22.01 5.32
N TYR A 145 52.42 21.63 5.68
CA TYR A 145 51.20 22.09 5.03
C TYR A 145 50.30 22.75 6.06
N ASP A 146 49.91 23.99 5.78
CA ASP A 146 48.94 24.74 6.57
C ASP A 146 47.62 24.78 5.82
N GLU A 147 46.56 24.22 6.41
CA GLU A 147 45.22 24.21 5.82
C GLU A 147 44.58 25.61 5.78
N ASN A 148 45.14 26.62 6.45
CA ASN A 148 44.54 27.95 6.63
C ASN A 148 45.17 29.07 5.76
N GLU A 149 46.08 28.75 4.83
CA GLU A 149 46.83 29.75 4.05
C GLU A 149 45.99 30.63 3.10
N ASP A 150 44.70 30.33 2.90
CA ASP A 150 43.85 31.14 2.01
C ASP A 150 43.40 32.49 2.60
N ASN A 151 43.61 32.78 3.90
CA ASN A 151 43.02 34.00 4.51
C ASN A 151 43.95 34.98 5.22
N ASN A 152 45.22 34.68 5.52
CA ASN A 152 46.10 35.64 6.20
C ASN A 152 47.51 35.65 5.62
N GLY A 153 47.77 36.64 4.76
CA GLY A 153 49.04 36.87 4.07
C GLY A 153 50.22 37.24 4.97
N THR A 154 50.70 36.28 5.77
CA THR A 154 52.02 36.37 6.39
C THR A 154 52.98 35.43 5.67
N ALA A 155 53.85 36.01 4.85
CA ALA A 155 54.87 35.31 4.10
C ALA A 155 55.87 34.61 5.03
N LYS A 156 55.83 33.28 5.07
CA LYS A 156 56.94 32.44 5.56
C LYS A 156 57.63 31.77 4.36
N LEU A 157 58.89 32.18 4.16
CA LEU A 157 60.01 31.56 3.43
C LEU A 157 59.72 30.62 2.23
N PHE A 158 59.73 31.24 1.04
CA PHE A 158 60.25 30.81 -0.27
C PHE A 158 59.96 29.43 -0.93
N ASN A 159 59.56 28.35 -0.23
CA ASN A 159 59.21 27.06 -0.88
C ASN A 159 57.76 26.57 -0.64
N PHE A 160 57.08 27.08 0.39
CA PHE A 160 55.73 26.64 0.76
C PHE A 160 54.70 26.74 -0.38
N ARG A 161 54.79 27.79 -1.20
CA ARG A 161 53.82 28.00 -2.30
C ARG A 161 53.95 26.99 -3.43
N GLU A 162 55.14 26.47 -3.70
CA GLU A 162 55.35 25.48 -4.76
C GLU A 162 54.99 24.08 -4.29
N ASP A 163 55.43 23.72 -3.08
CA ASP A 163 55.06 22.45 -2.44
C ASP A 163 53.53 22.33 -2.25
N SER A 164 52.85 23.40 -1.83
CA SER A 164 51.39 23.44 -1.74
C SER A 164 50.70 23.23 -3.08
N LYS A 165 51.26 23.75 -4.19
CA LYS A 165 50.71 23.52 -5.54
C LYS A 165 50.91 22.07 -5.98
N ILE A 166 52.09 21.50 -5.77
CA ILE A 166 52.40 20.10 -6.08
C ILE A 166 51.49 19.18 -5.26
N PHE A 167 51.37 19.44 -3.97
CA PHE A 167 50.49 18.68 -3.08
C PHE A 167 49.02 18.77 -3.49
N ASN A 168 48.51 19.95 -3.85
CA ASN A 168 47.14 20.10 -4.33
C ASN A 168 46.90 19.36 -5.66
N LYS A 169 47.88 19.37 -6.59
CA LYS A 169 47.84 18.55 -7.81
C LYS A 169 47.80 17.06 -7.46
N LEU A 170 48.63 16.61 -6.52
CA LEU A 170 48.66 15.22 -6.04
C LEU A 170 47.30 14.81 -5.49
N ILE A 171 46.74 15.60 -4.58
CA ILE A 171 45.41 15.36 -4.01
C ILE A 171 44.35 15.24 -5.11
N ASN A 172 44.41 16.07 -6.16
CA ASN A 172 43.47 15.97 -7.28
C ASN A 172 43.64 14.67 -8.06
N GLU A 173 44.87 14.25 -8.37
CA GLU A 173 45.14 12.98 -9.05
C GLU A 173 44.69 11.77 -8.21
N LEU A 174 45.00 11.77 -6.91
CA LEU A 174 44.56 10.71 -5.99
C LEU A 174 43.03 10.63 -5.90
N ASN A 175 42.33 11.77 -5.85
CA ASN A 175 40.86 11.78 -5.87
C ASN A 175 40.31 11.31 -7.23
N ASN A 176 40.95 11.64 -8.35
CA ASN A 176 40.56 11.17 -9.68
C ASN A 176 40.75 9.65 -9.80
N TYR A 177 41.85 9.12 -9.27
CA TYR A 177 42.09 7.68 -9.17
C TYR A 177 40.99 6.99 -8.35
N LEU A 178 40.67 7.51 -7.17
CA LEU A 178 39.59 6.96 -6.33
C LEU A 178 38.22 6.99 -7.03
N LYS A 179 37.89 8.06 -7.77
CA LYS A 179 36.66 8.10 -8.58
C LYS A 179 36.61 6.98 -9.63
N LYS A 180 37.73 6.70 -10.30
CA LYS A 180 37.86 5.61 -11.28
C LYS A 180 37.68 4.24 -10.64
N LYS A 181 38.13 4.04 -9.39
CA LYS A 181 37.93 2.79 -8.63
C LYS A 181 36.52 2.66 -8.04
N ARG A 182 35.92 3.76 -7.60
CA ARG A 182 34.57 3.78 -7.00
C ARG A 182 33.49 3.36 -8.00
N LYS A 183 33.55 3.81 -9.25
CA LYS A 183 32.48 3.53 -10.24
C LYS A 183 32.29 2.02 -10.51
N PRO A 184 33.33 1.23 -10.84
CA PRO A 184 33.19 -0.23 -10.97
C PRO A 184 32.74 -0.92 -9.68
N PHE A 185 33.18 -0.41 -8.53
CA PHE A 185 32.73 -0.93 -7.23
C PHE A 185 31.22 -0.76 -7.03
N LEU A 186 30.68 0.44 -7.28
CA LEU A 186 29.24 0.70 -7.15
C LEU A 186 28.42 -0.20 -8.07
N ARG A 187 28.86 -0.40 -9.32
CA ARG A 187 28.21 -1.29 -10.29
C ARG A 187 28.13 -2.73 -9.80
N ASN A 188 29.21 -3.25 -9.24
CA ASN A 188 29.24 -4.59 -8.68
C ASN A 188 28.39 -4.69 -7.40
N TYR A 189 28.46 -3.66 -6.54
CA TYR A 189 27.72 -3.61 -5.28
C TYR A 189 26.21 -3.46 -5.50
N ALA A 190 25.77 -2.81 -6.57
CA ALA A 190 24.36 -2.62 -6.88
C ALA A 190 23.59 -3.95 -6.95
N SER A 191 24.22 -5.02 -7.43
CA SER A 191 23.61 -6.37 -7.44
C SER A 191 23.45 -6.97 -6.04
N VAL A 192 24.35 -6.63 -5.12
CA VAL A 192 24.24 -7.03 -3.71
C VAL A 192 23.11 -6.25 -3.03
N LEU A 193 23.02 -4.94 -3.32
CA LEU A 193 21.95 -4.09 -2.81
C LEU A 193 20.55 -4.59 -3.21
N ILE A 194 20.37 -5.04 -4.45
CA ILE A 194 19.10 -5.64 -4.88
C ILE A 194 18.74 -6.87 -4.04
N LYS A 195 19.71 -7.76 -3.78
CA LYS A 195 19.48 -8.94 -2.92
C LYS A 195 19.11 -8.54 -1.51
N GLU A 196 19.79 -7.52 -0.94
CA GLU A 196 19.42 -6.97 0.37
C GLU A 196 17.97 -6.45 0.38
N PHE A 197 17.51 -5.82 -0.70
CA PHE A 197 16.14 -5.33 -0.83
C PHE A 197 15.11 -6.46 -0.96
N GLU A 198 15.44 -7.54 -1.67
CA GLU A 198 14.62 -8.76 -1.74
C GLU A 198 14.53 -9.43 -0.36
N GLU A 199 15.64 -9.58 0.36
CA GLU A 199 15.69 -10.15 1.71
C GLU A 199 14.90 -9.32 2.73
N GLN A 200 14.99 -7.99 2.65
CA GLN A 200 14.22 -7.05 3.48
C GLN A 200 12.74 -6.97 3.09
N LYS A 201 12.31 -7.64 2.02
CA LYS A 201 10.93 -7.61 1.48
C LYS A 201 10.44 -6.19 1.19
N VAL A 202 11.34 -5.33 0.67
CA VAL A 202 11.00 -3.96 0.26
C VAL A 202 10.78 -3.83 -1.25
N MET A 203 11.21 -4.81 -2.04
CA MET A 203 10.91 -4.88 -3.47
C MET A 203 9.40 -5.10 -3.72
N PRO A 204 8.85 -4.56 -4.83
CA PRO A 204 7.50 -4.88 -5.26
C PRO A 204 7.32 -6.37 -5.57
N GLU A 205 6.09 -6.86 -5.44
CA GLU A 205 5.73 -8.22 -5.83
C GLU A 205 5.42 -8.28 -7.32
N PHE A 206 6.04 -9.24 -8.01
CA PHE A 206 5.85 -9.47 -9.45
C PHE A 206 5.25 -10.86 -9.66
N GLY A 207 4.32 -10.98 -10.63
CA GLY A 207 3.80 -12.27 -11.06
C GLY A 207 4.81 -13.05 -11.91
N LYS A 208 4.34 -14.15 -12.52
CA LYS A 208 5.14 -15.04 -13.36
C LYS A 208 4.86 -14.90 -14.86
N ASN A 209 4.12 -13.85 -15.25
CA ASN A 209 3.87 -13.62 -16.67
C ASN A 209 5.09 -12.90 -17.30
N LYS A 210 5.22 -12.95 -18.63
CA LYS A 210 6.36 -12.33 -19.33
C LYS A 210 6.46 -10.82 -19.12
N TRP A 211 5.34 -10.15 -18.86
CA TRP A 211 5.29 -8.72 -18.64
C TRP A 211 5.90 -8.33 -17.30
N ASP A 212 5.57 -9.08 -16.25
CA ASP A 212 6.08 -8.92 -14.89
C ASP A 212 7.58 -9.23 -14.81
N GLU A 213 8.06 -10.22 -15.57
CA GLU A 213 9.50 -10.50 -15.69
C GLU A 213 10.26 -9.31 -16.30
N VAL A 214 9.72 -8.69 -17.36
CA VAL A 214 10.31 -7.50 -17.99
C VAL A 214 10.29 -6.31 -17.04
N ARG A 215 9.15 -6.02 -16.39
CA ARG A 215 9.04 -4.92 -15.42
C ARG A 215 10.00 -5.09 -14.25
N LYS A 216 10.18 -6.31 -13.76
CA LYS A 216 11.15 -6.59 -12.70
C LYS A 216 12.57 -6.24 -13.15
N ASP A 217 12.97 -6.66 -14.35
CA ASP A 217 14.31 -6.38 -14.90
C ASP A 217 14.53 -4.87 -15.15
N GLU A 218 13.52 -4.17 -15.66
CA GLU A 218 13.56 -2.71 -15.84
C GLU A 218 13.70 -1.97 -14.51
N LEU A 219 12.94 -2.37 -13.48
CA LEU A 219 13.04 -1.77 -12.15
C LEU A 219 14.42 -2.02 -11.53
N GLU A 220 14.92 -3.26 -11.60
CA GLU A 220 16.26 -3.58 -11.11
C GLU A 220 17.34 -2.77 -11.82
N THR A 221 17.22 -2.62 -13.14
CA THR A 221 18.16 -1.83 -13.95
C THR A 221 18.13 -0.37 -13.53
N LEU A 222 16.94 0.22 -13.39
CA LEU A 222 16.77 1.61 -12.92
C LEU A 222 17.37 1.80 -11.52
N VAL A 223 17.13 0.88 -10.59
CA VAL A 223 17.68 0.96 -9.23
C VAL A 223 19.20 0.87 -9.23
N LYS A 224 19.78 -0.03 -10.05
CA LYS A 224 21.24 -0.15 -10.21
C LYS A 224 21.84 1.16 -10.75
N GLU A 225 21.23 1.73 -11.79
CA GLU A 225 21.68 3.00 -12.37
C GLU A 225 21.56 4.18 -11.39
N LEU A 226 20.44 4.29 -10.67
CA LEU A 226 20.24 5.33 -9.65
C LEU A 226 21.26 5.21 -8.51
N TYR A 227 21.55 3.98 -8.06
CA TYR A 227 22.56 3.73 -7.03
C TYR A 227 23.97 4.10 -7.51
N GLU A 228 24.32 3.80 -8.77
CA GLU A 228 25.61 4.21 -9.34
C GLU A 228 25.79 5.74 -9.37
N VAL A 229 24.70 6.48 -9.57
CA VAL A 229 24.71 7.96 -9.61
C VAL A 229 24.72 8.57 -8.21
N GLU A 230 23.77 8.17 -7.35
CA GLU A 230 23.60 8.72 -6.00
C GLU A 230 23.24 7.61 -4.98
N PRO A 231 24.25 6.92 -4.41
CA PRO A 231 24.03 5.86 -3.41
C PRO A 231 23.25 6.32 -2.17
N ALA A 232 23.42 7.59 -1.78
CA ALA A 232 22.80 8.13 -0.57
C ALA A 232 21.27 8.15 -0.62
N LEU A 233 20.66 8.06 -1.81
CA LEU A 233 19.21 7.93 -1.99
C LEU A 233 18.65 6.70 -1.28
N PHE A 234 19.43 5.61 -1.21
CA PHE A 234 18.93 4.34 -0.68
C PHE A 234 19.42 4.06 0.74
N VAL A 235 20.59 4.55 1.13
CA VAL A 235 21.19 4.23 2.44
C VAL A 235 20.58 5.02 3.59
N LYS A 236 20.08 6.24 3.33
CA LYS A 236 19.47 7.08 4.37
C LYS A 236 18.03 6.71 4.71
N LEU A 237 17.39 5.89 3.88
CA LEU A 237 15.98 5.53 4.03
C LEU A 237 15.80 4.38 5.01
N ASN A 238 14.81 4.49 5.88
CA ASN A 238 14.36 3.36 6.70
C ASN A 238 13.64 2.31 5.82
N VAL A 239 13.32 1.15 6.40
CA VAL A 239 12.71 0.02 5.65
C VAL A 239 11.39 0.41 4.97
N GLU A 240 10.53 1.18 5.65
CA GLU A 240 9.25 1.62 5.08
C GLU A 240 9.45 2.64 3.96
N GLN A 241 10.37 3.60 4.13
CA GLN A 241 10.70 4.59 3.12
C GLN A 241 11.30 3.95 1.86
N LYS A 242 12.20 2.96 2.02
CA LYS A 242 12.72 2.16 0.91
C LYS A 242 11.59 1.45 0.16
N LYS A 243 10.69 0.80 0.91
CA LYS A 243 9.53 0.10 0.33
C LYS A 243 8.69 1.08 -0.49
N THR A 244 8.27 2.19 0.09
CA THR A 244 7.46 3.22 -0.60
C THR A 244 8.17 3.76 -1.84
N PHE A 245 9.45 4.09 -1.74
CA PHE A 245 10.21 4.63 -2.86
C PHE A 245 10.33 3.62 -4.02
N LEU A 246 10.67 2.37 -3.74
CA LEU A 246 10.76 1.30 -4.76
C LEU A 246 9.41 1.00 -5.41
N HIS A 247 8.32 1.03 -4.64
CA HIS A 247 6.97 0.85 -5.19
C HIS A 247 6.55 2.03 -6.06
N LEU A 248 6.89 3.27 -5.67
CA LEU A 248 6.66 4.45 -6.51
C LEU A 248 7.45 4.38 -7.82
N LEU A 249 8.73 3.98 -7.78
CA LEU A 249 9.51 3.77 -9.02
C LEU A 249 8.85 2.73 -9.93
N ASN A 250 8.33 1.63 -9.36
CA ASN A 250 7.64 0.60 -10.13
C ASN A 250 6.33 1.09 -10.78
N LEU A 251 5.53 1.89 -10.06
CA LEU A 251 4.33 2.51 -10.60
C LEU A 251 4.67 3.53 -11.70
N VAL A 252 5.77 4.27 -11.54
CA VAL A 252 6.22 5.23 -12.56
C VAL A 252 6.73 4.50 -13.80
N LEU A 253 7.33 3.31 -13.70
CA LEU A 253 7.78 2.56 -14.88
C LEU A 253 6.61 2.10 -15.77
N ASP A 254 5.46 1.79 -15.18
CA ASP A 254 4.26 1.41 -15.91
C ASP A 254 3.52 2.66 -16.41
N SER A 255 3.35 2.76 -17.74
CA SER A 255 2.72 3.93 -18.35
C SER A 255 1.28 4.16 -17.90
N ASP A 256 0.53 3.07 -17.69
CA ASP A 256 -0.89 3.14 -17.34
C ASP A 256 -1.04 3.51 -15.85
N GLU A 257 -0.18 2.94 -15.00
CA GLU A 257 -0.16 3.27 -13.56
C GLU A 257 0.42 4.67 -13.30
N ARG A 258 1.36 5.13 -14.14
CA ARG A 258 2.01 6.45 -14.02
C ARG A 258 0.99 7.58 -14.10
N GLU A 259 0.11 7.58 -15.10
CA GLU A 259 -0.91 8.63 -15.25
C GLU A 259 -1.87 8.63 -14.06
N SER A 260 -2.29 7.45 -13.61
CA SER A 260 -3.16 7.29 -12.43
C SER A 260 -2.50 7.82 -11.15
N LEU A 261 -1.22 7.49 -10.93
CA LEU A 261 -0.45 7.96 -9.78
C LEU A 261 -0.33 9.48 -9.79
N PHE A 262 0.02 10.09 -10.93
CA PHE A 262 0.12 11.55 -11.02
C PHE A 262 -1.21 12.22 -10.74
N LYS A 263 -2.31 11.70 -11.27
CA LYS A 263 -3.65 12.22 -10.97
C LYS A 263 -3.98 12.15 -9.47
N ILE A 264 -3.63 11.06 -8.78
CA ILE A 264 -3.83 10.93 -7.33
C ILE A 264 -2.97 11.94 -6.59
N LEU A 265 -1.69 12.07 -6.95
CA LEU A 265 -0.75 12.99 -6.31
C LEU A 265 -1.15 14.45 -6.52
N GLU A 266 -1.59 14.83 -7.73
CA GLU A 266 -2.13 16.16 -8.02
C GLU A 266 -3.31 16.49 -7.11
N ASN A 267 -4.29 15.59 -7.00
CA ASN A 267 -5.43 15.81 -6.09
C ASN A 267 -5.00 15.94 -4.61
N VAL A 268 -3.90 15.32 -4.18
CA VAL A 268 -3.36 15.47 -2.82
C VAL A 268 -2.56 16.77 -2.66
N ILE A 269 -1.88 17.23 -3.70
CA ILE A 269 -1.13 18.49 -3.73
C ILE A 269 -2.10 19.68 -3.70
N ASP A 270 -3.20 19.59 -4.42
CA ASP A 270 -4.25 20.60 -4.54
C ASP A 270 -5.03 20.82 -3.23
N LEU A 271 -5.00 19.85 -2.30
CA LEU A 271 -5.56 20.02 -0.96
C LEU A 271 -4.87 21.16 -0.21
N ASP A 272 -5.65 21.95 0.53
CA ASP A 272 -5.08 22.96 1.40
C ASP A 272 -4.45 22.36 2.68
N PHE A 273 -3.92 23.21 3.56
CA PHE A 273 -3.29 22.73 4.79
C PHE A 273 -4.28 22.06 5.77
N GLU A 274 -5.49 22.58 5.89
CA GLU A 274 -6.51 22.06 6.79
C GLU A 274 -7.04 20.72 6.26
N GLU A 275 -7.32 20.64 4.97
CA GLU A 275 -7.76 19.41 4.29
C GLU A 275 -6.71 18.29 4.39
N ARG A 276 -5.42 18.61 4.23
CA ARG A 276 -4.34 17.63 4.42
C ARG A 276 -4.28 17.11 5.86
N GLN A 277 -4.48 17.96 6.86
CA GLN A 277 -4.53 17.52 8.25
C GLN A 277 -5.73 16.61 8.54
N GLU A 278 -6.90 16.93 7.99
CA GLU A 278 -8.08 16.08 8.15
C GLU A 278 -7.89 14.72 7.45
N LEU A 279 -7.33 14.70 6.24
CA LEU A 279 -6.98 13.45 5.56
C LEU A 279 -6.02 12.60 6.39
N GLU A 280 -4.99 13.21 7.00
CA GLU A 280 -4.06 12.51 7.89
C GLU A 280 -4.78 11.90 9.11
N LYS A 281 -5.68 12.66 9.76
CA LYS A 281 -6.46 12.18 10.92
C LYS A 281 -7.37 11.01 10.54
N ILE A 282 -8.02 11.07 9.38
CA ILE A 282 -8.85 9.99 8.87
C ILE A 282 -7.98 8.75 8.60
N LEU A 283 -6.83 8.90 7.94
CA LEU A 283 -5.93 7.79 7.62
C LEU A 283 -5.28 7.14 8.86
N LYS A 284 -5.12 7.89 9.96
CA LYS A 284 -4.66 7.35 11.26
C LYS A 284 -5.66 6.40 11.91
N THR A 285 -6.94 6.58 11.67
CA THR A 285 -8.02 5.81 12.31
C THR A 285 -8.69 4.82 11.38
N THR A 286 -8.61 5.06 10.06
CA THR A 286 -9.32 4.29 9.03
C THR A 286 -8.40 3.98 7.86
N LYS A 287 -8.36 2.71 7.44
CA LYS A 287 -7.60 2.29 6.24
C LYS A 287 -8.20 2.93 4.98
N LEU A 288 -7.35 3.40 4.07
CA LEU A 288 -7.76 3.97 2.78
C LEU A 288 -8.69 3.03 1.99
N SER A 289 -8.44 1.72 2.03
CA SER A 289 -9.30 0.72 1.39
C SER A 289 -10.73 0.69 1.93
N ASN A 290 -10.96 1.01 3.21
CA ASN A 290 -12.30 1.12 3.79
C ASN A 290 -12.98 2.43 3.39
N ILE A 291 -12.23 3.53 3.28
CA ILE A 291 -12.73 4.81 2.77
C ILE A 291 -13.23 4.63 1.34
N ILE A 292 -12.42 4.00 0.48
CA ILE A 292 -12.78 3.69 -0.91
C ILE A 292 -14.04 2.81 -0.98
N LYS A 293 -14.16 1.78 -0.14
CA LYS A 293 -15.36 0.92 -0.08
C LYS A 293 -16.61 1.73 0.28
N ALA A 294 -16.53 2.61 1.27
CA ALA A 294 -17.66 3.44 1.68
C ALA A 294 -18.09 4.40 0.56
N LEU A 295 -17.13 5.07 -0.07
CA LEU A 295 -17.40 5.96 -1.21
C LEU A 295 -18.02 5.17 -2.38
N ARG A 296 -17.43 4.02 -2.73
CA ARG A 296 -17.95 3.15 -3.79
C ARG A 296 -19.38 2.71 -3.53
N LEU A 297 -19.73 2.35 -2.29
CA LEU A 297 -21.10 1.99 -1.93
C LEU A 297 -22.08 3.12 -2.26
N VAL A 298 -21.73 4.37 -1.95
CA VAL A 298 -22.59 5.53 -2.25
C VAL A 298 -22.71 5.76 -3.75
N HIS A 299 -21.61 5.70 -4.49
CA HIS A 299 -21.61 5.80 -5.96
C HIS A 299 -22.47 4.73 -6.61
N ASP A 300 -22.30 3.48 -6.19
CA ASP A 300 -23.02 2.33 -6.72
C ASP A 300 -24.53 2.42 -6.44
N ARG A 301 -24.92 2.95 -5.28
CA ARG A 301 -26.34 3.25 -4.96
C ARG A 301 -26.93 4.32 -5.89
N LEU A 302 -26.17 5.38 -6.18
CA LEU A 302 -26.61 6.43 -7.13
C LEU A 302 -26.78 5.87 -8.55
N ILE A 303 -25.87 4.99 -8.99
CA ILE A 303 -25.96 4.29 -10.28
C ILE A 303 -27.26 3.47 -10.34
N VAL A 304 -27.53 2.65 -9.32
CA VAL A 304 -28.76 1.83 -9.24
C VAL A 304 -30.01 2.71 -9.29
N LEU A 305 -30.03 3.83 -8.56
CA LEU A 305 -31.16 4.76 -8.56
C LEU A 305 -31.40 5.34 -9.96
N ASN A 306 -30.35 5.78 -10.66
CA ASN A 306 -30.46 6.29 -12.03
C ASN A 306 -30.95 5.20 -12.99
N LYS A 307 -30.41 3.99 -12.89
CA LYS A 307 -30.82 2.85 -13.71
C LYS A 307 -32.26 2.40 -13.45
N LEU A 308 -32.72 2.43 -12.20
CA LEU A 308 -34.12 2.17 -11.87
C LEU A 308 -35.04 3.27 -12.44
N LYS A 309 -34.64 4.54 -12.39
CA LYS A 309 -35.36 5.64 -13.04
C LYS A 309 -35.51 5.41 -14.54
N GLU A 310 -34.46 4.96 -15.23
CA GLU A 310 -34.53 4.60 -16.65
C GLU A 310 -35.54 3.47 -16.89
N LEU A 311 -35.46 2.35 -16.14
CA LEU A 311 -36.38 1.22 -16.29
C LEU A 311 -37.86 1.59 -16.07
N VAL A 312 -38.13 2.46 -15.10
CA VAL A 312 -39.50 2.84 -14.73
C VAL A 312 -40.07 3.89 -15.69
N PHE A 313 -39.32 4.94 -16.00
CA PHE A 313 -39.84 6.12 -16.69
C PHE A 313 -39.57 6.14 -18.20
N LYS A 314 -38.52 5.47 -18.70
CA LYS A 314 -38.28 5.32 -20.15
C LYS A 314 -39.06 4.12 -20.69
N HIS A 315 -40.37 4.29 -20.89
CA HIS A 315 -41.27 3.21 -21.34
C HIS A 315 -40.88 2.57 -22.68
N GLU A 316 -40.12 3.27 -23.51
CA GLU A 316 -39.55 2.77 -24.77
C GLU A 316 -38.54 1.63 -24.59
N LEU A 317 -37.94 1.49 -23.40
CA LEU A 317 -37.10 0.34 -23.04
C LEU A 317 -37.90 -0.96 -22.86
N LYS A 318 -39.25 -0.88 -22.79
CA LYS A 318 -40.16 -2.01 -22.61
C LYS A 318 -39.78 -2.93 -21.45
N ALA A 319 -39.33 -2.34 -20.34
CA ALA A 319 -38.95 -3.07 -19.14
C ALA A 319 -40.14 -3.89 -18.61
N ASN A 320 -40.01 -5.22 -18.66
CA ASN A 320 -40.95 -6.15 -18.03
C ASN A 320 -40.67 -6.33 -16.53
N GLU A 321 -41.65 -6.91 -15.83
CA GLU A 321 -41.68 -7.11 -14.38
C GLU A 321 -40.61 -8.10 -13.91
N VAL A 322 -40.65 -9.32 -14.43
CA VAL A 322 -39.78 -10.44 -14.01
C VAL A 322 -38.31 -10.24 -14.37
N ASN A 323 -38.01 -10.02 -15.65
CA ASN A 323 -36.63 -10.04 -16.12
C ASN A 323 -35.83 -8.79 -15.78
N HIS A 324 -36.50 -7.70 -15.36
CA HIS A 324 -35.83 -6.43 -15.09
C HIS A 324 -36.16 -5.86 -13.71
N LEU A 325 -37.43 -5.50 -13.45
CA LEU A 325 -37.79 -4.79 -12.21
C LEU A 325 -37.57 -5.67 -10.96
N GLN A 326 -38.05 -6.91 -10.99
CA GLN A 326 -37.87 -7.85 -9.88
C GLN A 326 -36.39 -8.10 -9.63
N LYS A 327 -35.57 -8.34 -10.66
CA LYS A 327 -34.12 -8.54 -10.52
C LYS A 327 -33.41 -7.34 -9.87
N VAL A 328 -33.74 -6.11 -10.28
CA VAL A 328 -33.12 -4.92 -9.69
C VAL A 328 -33.49 -4.79 -8.22
N ILE A 329 -34.78 -4.93 -7.88
CA ILE A 329 -35.26 -4.78 -6.49
C ILE A 329 -34.77 -5.94 -5.61
N GLU A 330 -34.70 -7.16 -6.13
CA GLU A 330 -34.17 -8.32 -5.42
C GLU A 330 -32.70 -8.09 -5.01
N GLU A 331 -31.86 -7.71 -5.97
CA GLU A 331 -30.44 -7.44 -5.71
C GLU A 331 -30.22 -6.15 -4.89
N HIS A 332 -31.15 -5.19 -4.92
CA HIS A 332 -30.99 -3.86 -4.33
C HIS A 332 -32.18 -3.47 -3.44
N TYR A 333 -32.61 -4.37 -2.55
CA TYR A 333 -33.81 -4.16 -1.69
C TYR A 333 -33.72 -2.91 -0.81
N TRP A 334 -32.51 -2.39 -0.55
CA TRP A 334 -32.28 -1.16 0.22
C TRP A 334 -32.99 0.07 -0.38
N ILE A 335 -33.43 0.00 -1.63
CA ILE A 335 -34.33 0.96 -2.29
C ILE A 335 -35.64 1.11 -1.50
N LEU A 336 -36.13 0.04 -0.88
CA LEU A 336 -37.39 0.02 -0.12
C LEU A 336 -37.21 0.27 1.39
N GLY A 337 -35.96 0.29 1.88
CA GLY A 337 -35.63 0.60 3.27
C GLY A 337 -34.25 0.08 3.69
N GLU A 338 -33.52 0.84 4.51
CA GLU A 338 -32.15 0.51 4.95
C GLU A 338 -32.07 -0.22 6.29
N GLU A 339 -33.18 -0.35 7.00
CA GLU A 339 -33.21 -0.63 8.45
C GLU A 339 -32.99 -2.10 8.82
N TYR A 340 -32.66 -2.95 7.84
CA TYR A 340 -32.84 -4.39 7.99
C TYR A 340 -31.71 -5.21 7.36
N ASN A 341 -31.23 -6.20 8.11
CA ASN A 341 -30.40 -7.30 7.59
C ASN A 341 -31.35 -8.37 7.03
N PHE A 342 -31.80 -8.18 5.79
CA PHE A 342 -32.80 -9.03 5.18
C PHE A 342 -32.22 -10.10 4.27
N VAL A 343 -32.88 -11.26 4.25
CA VAL A 343 -32.83 -12.22 3.15
C VAL A 343 -33.94 -11.83 2.17
N CYS A 344 -33.55 -11.58 0.91
CA CYS A 344 -34.45 -11.16 -0.17
C CYS A 344 -34.43 -12.21 -1.27
N SER A 345 -35.56 -12.46 -1.91
CA SER A 345 -35.66 -13.42 -2.99
C SER A 345 -36.84 -13.15 -3.90
N ALA A 346 -36.65 -13.28 -5.21
CA ALA A 346 -37.69 -13.15 -6.21
C ALA A 346 -38.29 -14.50 -6.63
N GLU A 347 -39.54 -14.47 -7.11
CA GLU A 347 -40.30 -15.62 -7.64
C GLU A 347 -40.32 -16.83 -6.68
N VAL A 348 -40.67 -16.58 -5.41
CA VAL A 348 -40.59 -17.60 -4.36
C VAL A 348 -41.95 -18.25 -4.13
N LYS A 349 -42.01 -19.58 -4.14
CA LYS A 349 -43.20 -20.35 -3.72
C LYS A 349 -43.36 -20.25 -2.21
N PHE A 350 -44.59 -20.29 -1.70
CA PHE A 350 -44.84 -20.20 -0.25
C PHE A 350 -44.08 -21.25 0.59
N GLU A 351 -43.88 -22.48 0.08
CA GLU A 351 -43.09 -23.50 0.78
C GLU A 351 -41.61 -23.10 0.92
N GLU A 352 -41.04 -22.46 -0.10
CA GLU A 352 -39.64 -21.98 -0.06
C GLU A 352 -39.52 -20.69 0.75
N ALA A 353 -40.53 -19.81 0.71
CA ALA A 353 -40.60 -18.62 1.56
C ALA A 353 -40.64 -19.02 3.05
N LEU A 354 -41.39 -20.08 3.39
CA LEU A 354 -41.47 -20.59 4.76
C LEU A 354 -40.15 -21.19 5.22
N ARG A 355 -39.53 -22.02 4.39
CA ARG A 355 -38.19 -22.58 4.64
C ARG A 355 -37.15 -21.49 4.93
N ARG A 356 -37.13 -20.43 4.11
CA ARG A 356 -36.21 -19.28 4.27
C ARG A 356 -36.53 -18.47 5.54
N TYR A 357 -37.80 -18.25 5.84
CA TYR A 357 -38.24 -17.61 7.08
C TYR A 357 -37.79 -18.38 8.32
N ILE A 358 -37.99 -19.71 8.36
CA ILE A 358 -37.54 -20.58 9.46
C ILE A 358 -36.02 -20.54 9.60
N TYR A 359 -35.29 -20.57 8.48
CA TYR A 359 -33.83 -20.48 8.50
C TYR A 359 -33.36 -19.14 9.11
N VAL A 360 -33.97 -18.02 8.74
CA VAL A 360 -33.63 -16.71 9.29
C VAL A 360 -33.97 -16.61 10.78
N LEU A 361 -35.08 -17.21 11.20
CA LEU A 361 -35.52 -17.18 12.59
C LEU A 361 -34.74 -18.13 13.51
N ARG A 362 -34.41 -19.35 13.03
CA ARG A 362 -33.93 -20.46 13.87
C ARG A 362 -32.59 -21.05 13.42
N GLY A 363 -32.11 -20.70 12.22
CA GLY A 363 -30.94 -21.33 11.60
C GLY A 363 -31.20 -22.74 11.07
N GLU A 364 -32.48 -23.15 10.99
CA GLU A 364 -32.88 -24.50 10.60
C GLU A 364 -33.30 -24.53 9.11
N ASP A 365 -32.68 -25.42 8.33
CA ASP A 365 -33.05 -25.65 6.94
C ASP A 365 -34.01 -26.85 6.80
N VAL A 366 -35.31 -26.59 6.94
CA VAL A 366 -36.35 -27.64 6.95
C VAL A 366 -37.22 -27.51 5.70
N LYS A 367 -37.30 -28.59 4.90
CA LYS A 367 -38.27 -28.67 3.80
C LYS A 367 -39.69 -28.74 4.35
N THR A 368 -40.41 -27.62 4.27
CA THR A 368 -41.79 -27.50 4.74
C THR A 368 -42.78 -27.85 3.63
N LYS A 369 -43.80 -28.66 3.95
CA LYS A 369 -44.96 -28.90 3.08
C LYS A 369 -46.14 -28.13 3.64
N ILE A 370 -46.74 -27.28 2.83
CA ILE A 370 -47.88 -26.46 3.26
C ILE A 370 -49.17 -27.12 2.77
N GLU A 371 -50.12 -27.35 3.67
CA GLU A 371 -51.46 -27.84 3.33
C GLU A 371 -52.41 -26.69 2.97
N HIS A 372 -52.11 -25.98 1.86
CA HIS A 372 -52.94 -24.88 1.36
C HIS A 372 -53.11 -24.98 -0.17
N PRO A 373 -54.30 -24.67 -0.74
CA PRO A 373 -54.53 -24.70 -2.19
C PRO A 373 -53.53 -23.84 -2.99
N ASP A 374 -53.09 -22.74 -2.39
CA ASP A 374 -52.18 -21.77 -3.02
C ASP A 374 -50.70 -22.03 -2.74
N LYS A 375 -50.31 -23.16 -2.14
CA LYS A 375 -48.92 -23.45 -1.73
C LYS A 375 -47.85 -23.31 -2.83
N LEU A 376 -48.24 -23.50 -4.10
CA LEU A 376 -47.36 -23.39 -5.28
C LEU A 376 -47.41 -22.02 -5.97
N LYS A 377 -48.23 -21.07 -5.48
CA LYS A 377 -48.23 -19.71 -6.02
C LYS A 377 -46.91 -19.02 -5.66
N GLU A 378 -46.41 -18.26 -6.61
CA GLU A 378 -45.16 -17.51 -6.50
C GLU A 378 -45.47 -16.07 -6.13
N VAL A 379 -44.77 -15.55 -5.13
CA VAL A 379 -44.76 -14.13 -4.80
C VAL A 379 -43.60 -13.46 -5.54
N ASP A 380 -43.82 -12.25 -6.05
CA ASP A 380 -42.81 -11.55 -6.85
C ASP A 380 -41.52 -11.35 -6.07
N ILE A 381 -41.60 -10.80 -4.85
CA ILE A 381 -40.45 -10.68 -3.94
C ILE A 381 -40.87 -10.93 -2.50
N PHE A 382 -40.11 -11.80 -1.83
CA PHE A 382 -40.19 -12.04 -0.39
C PHE A 382 -38.93 -11.52 0.29
N VAL A 383 -39.13 -10.71 1.34
CA VAL A 383 -38.06 -10.14 2.15
C VAL A 383 -38.34 -10.47 3.61
N THR A 384 -37.38 -11.07 4.30
CA THR A 384 -37.51 -11.41 5.72
C THR A 384 -36.24 -11.12 6.49
N GLY A 385 -36.36 -10.65 7.73
CA GLY A 385 -35.22 -10.51 8.61
C GLY A 385 -35.55 -9.87 9.94
N GLN A 386 -34.51 -9.84 10.76
CA GLN A 386 -34.63 -9.54 12.16
C GLN A 386 -34.12 -8.12 12.43
N ASP A 387 -35.00 -7.28 12.95
CA ASP A 387 -34.58 -6.07 13.63
C ASP A 387 -34.19 -6.46 15.06
N TYR A 388 -32.96 -6.14 15.46
CA TYR A 388 -32.46 -6.37 16.82
C TYR A 388 -33.34 -5.72 17.91
N ARG A 389 -34.19 -4.75 17.56
CA ARG A 389 -35.04 -4.01 18.51
C ARG A 389 -36.55 -4.31 18.39
N ASN A 390 -37.05 -4.66 17.20
CA ASN A 390 -38.50 -4.73 16.93
C ASN A 390 -39.02 -6.10 16.46
N GLY A 391 -38.22 -7.16 16.56
CA GLY A 391 -38.64 -8.51 16.18
C GLY A 391 -38.45 -8.80 14.69
N ILE A 392 -39.21 -9.76 14.15
CA ILE A 392 -39.10 -10.17 12.75
C ILE A 392 -40.02 -9.31 11.89
N HIS A 393 -39.45 -8.66 10.89
CA HIS A 393 -40.20 -7.93 9.89
C HIS A 393 -40.18 -8.70 8.57
N ASN A 394 -41.37 -8.95 8.02
CA ASN A 394 -41.52 -9.65 6.76
C ASN A 394 -42.21 -8.72 5.77
N ILE A 395 -41.69 -8.64 4.55
CA ILE A 395 -42.24 -7.85 3.47
C ILE A 395 -42.54 -8.76 2.28
N ILE A 396 -43.77 -8.68 1.79
CA ILE A 396 -44.18 -9.27 0.52
C ILE A 396 -44.41 -8.13 -0.44
N ILE A 397 -43.78 -8.18 -1.60
CA ILE A 397 -43.87 -7.13 -2.60
C ILE A 397 -44.47 -7.75 -3.86
N GLU A 398 -45.48 -7.08 -4.40
CA GLU A 398 -46.02 -7.32 -5.73
C GLU A 398 -45.64 -6.12 -6.59
N LEU A 399 -44.91 -6.35 -7.67
CA LEU A 399 -44.50 -5.31 -8.61
C LEU A 399 -45.43 -5.33 -9.81
N LYS A 400 -45.65 -4.17 -10.42
CA LYS A 400 -46.31 -4.09 -11.72
C LYS A 400 -45.50 -3.20 -12.65
N SER A 401 -45.21 -3.71 -13.85
CA SER A 401 -44.44 -2.95 -14.83
C SER A 401 -45.18 -1.67 -15.24
N PRO A 402 -44.53 -0.50 -15.15
CA PRO A 402 -45.10 0.77 -15.63
C PRO A 402 -45.47 0.80 -17.10
N THR A 403 -44.90 -0.12 -17.89
CA THR A 403 -45.14 -0.23 -19.32
C THR A 403 -46.42 -1.03 -19.59
N SER A 404 -46.64 -2.14 -18.87
CA SER A 404 -47.80 -3.01 -19.09
C SER A 404 -49.02 -2.62 -18.25
N VAL A 405 -48.83 -2.10 -17.04
CA VAL A 405 -49.90 -1.73 -16.11
C VAL A 405 -49.76 -0.25 -15.75
N LYS A 406 -50.58 0.59 -16.39
CA LYS A 406 -50.55 2.05 -16.18
C LYS A 406 -51.22 2.47 -14.88
N LYS A 407 -52.25 1.76 -14.45
CA LYS A 407 -52.96 1.99 -13.18
C LYS A 407 -53.19 0.67 -12.47
N LEU A 408 -52.82 0.63 -11.20
CA LEU A 408 -53.23 -0.40 -10.26
C LEU A 408 -54.72 -0.25 -9.99
N THR A 409 -55.40 -1.39 -9.89
CA THR A 409 -56.84 -1.48 -9.60
C THR A 409 -57.08 -2.50 -8.50
N ASN A 410 -58.35 -2.65 -8.09
CA ASN A 410 -58.76 -3.70 -7.16
C ASN A 410 -58.37 -5.12 -7.61
N LEU A 411 -58.07 -5.36 -8.90
CA LEU A 411 -57.53 -6.63 -9.37
C LEU A 411 -56.15 -6.93 -8.77
N GLN A 412 -55.22 -5.99 -8.85
CA GLN A 412 -53.87 -6.15 -8.31
C GLN A 412 -53.88 -6.09 -6.78
N LEU A 413 -54.72 -5.23 -6.19
CA LEU A 413 -54.90 -5.22 -4.74
C LEU A 413 -55.46 -6.57 -4.23
N GLY A 414 -56.37 -7.19 -4.99
CA GLY A 414 -56.85 -8.54 -4.69
C GLY A 414 -55.78 -9.62 -4.80
N GLN A 415 -54.73 -9.45 -5.62
CA GLN A 415 -53.60 -10.38 -5.69
C GLN A 415 -52.79 -10.34 -4.38
N ILE A 416 -52.39 -9.14 -3.92
CA ILE A 416 -51.63 -9.00 -2.68
C ILE A 416 -52.45 -9.44 -1.45
N GLU A 417 -53.77 -9.20 -1.45
CA GLU A 417 -54.67 -9.67 -0.39
C GLU A 417 -54.78 -11.21 -0.34
N LYS A 418 -54.70 -11.90 -1.48
CA LYS A 418 -54.67 -13.37 -1.53
C LYS A 418 -53.37 -13.91 -0.94
N TYR A 419 -52.23 -13.29 -1.23
CA TYR A 419 -50.96 -13.67 -0.62
C TYR A 419 -50.99 -13.48 0.89
N LYS A 420 -51.47 -12.32 1.35
CA LYS A 420 -51.71 -12.08 2.78
C LYS A 420 -52.58 -13.18 3.38
N SER A 421 -53.72 -13.49 2.77
CA SER A 421 -54.65 -14.49 3.32
C SER A 421 -54.02 -15.89 3.37
N THR A 422 -53.18 -16.24 2.39
CA THR A 422 -52.42 -17.49 2.37
C THR A 422 -51.40 -17.54 3.51
N ILE A 423 -50.58 -16.49 3.66
CA ILE A 423 -49.56 -16.42 4.72
C ILE A 423 -50.19 -16.46 6.12
N LEU A 424 -51.28 -15.72 6.34
CA LEU A 424 -51.95 -15.67 7.63
C LEU A 424 -52.69 -16.97 7.99
N ALA A 425 -52.97 -17.84 7.01
CA ALA A 425 -53.61 -19.14 7.24
C ALA A 425 -52.60 -20.24 7.63
N ILE A 426 -51.31 -19.98 7.55
CA ILE A 426 -50.24 -20.94 7.81
C ILE A 426 -49.60 -20.58 9.16
N ASP A 427 -49.81 -21.39 10.18
CA ASP A 427 -49.40 -21.09 11.56
C ASP A 427 -47.88 -20.89 11.68
N GLU A 428 -47.09 -21.61 10.88
CA GLU A 428 -45.63 -21.55 10.92
C GLU A 428 -45.05 -20.18 10.49
N PHE A 429 -45.83 -19.35 9.78
CA PHE A 429 -45.45 -17.97 9.46
C PHE A 429 -45.81 -16.94 10.55
N ASN A 430 -46.64 -17.31 11.53
CA ASN A 430 -47.35 -16.36 12.38
C ASN A 430 -47.09 -16.59 13.87
N ASP A 431 -45.92 -16.17 14.35
CA ASP A 431 -45.65 -16.04 15.79
C ASP A 431 -46.12 -14.67 16.35
N LEU A 432 -46.29 -14.56 17.67
CA LEU A 432 -46.75 -13.36 18.39
C LEU A 432 -45.91 -12.10 18.15
N SER A 433 -44.66 -12.26 17.71
CA SER A 433 -43.70 -11.19 17.43
C SER A 433 -43.64 -10.77 15.95
N CYS A 434 -44.37 -11.43 15.05
CA CYS A 434 -44.26 -11.21 13.62
C CYS A 434 -45.08 -10.01 13.13
N GLN A 435 -44.47 -9.19 12.27
CA GLN A 435 -45.13 -8.09 11.58
C GLN A 435 -44.97 -8.25 10.07
N TRP A 436 -46.10 -8.25 9.35
CA TRP A 436 -46.14 -8.41 7.90
C TRP A 436 -46.48 -7.10 7.19
N SER A 437 -45.65 -6.71 6.24
CA SER A 437 -45.89 -5.57 5.35
C SER A 437 -46.10 -6.05 3.93
N PHE A 438 -47.22 -5.68 3.32
CA PHE A 438 -47.58 -6.07 1.97
C PHE A 438 -47.53 -4.85 1.06
N TYR A 439 -46.62 -4.82 0.09
CA TYR A 439 -46.41 -3.68 -0.80
C TYR A 439 -46.90 -4.02 -2.19
N LEU A 440 -47.81 -3.21 -2.73
CA LEU A 440 -48.15 -3.21 -4.14
C LEU A 440 -47.53 -1.97 -4.80
N ILE A 441 -46.68 -2.17 -5.79
CA ILE A 441 -45.91 -1.09 -6.42
C ILE A 441 -46.24 -1.01 -7.91
N GLY A 442 -46.62 0.17 -8.39
CA GLY A 442 -46.96 0.39 -9.79
C GLY A 442 -46.72 1.82 -10.26
N GLN A 443 -47.09 2.14 -11.50
CA GLN A 443 -46.92 3.48 -12.05
C GLN A 443 -47.85 4.50 -11.40
N ASP A 444 -49.13 4.12 -11.28
CA ASP A 444 -50.20 4.94 -10.71
C ASP A 444 -51.32 4.00 -10.22
N TYR A 445 -52.37 4.54 -9.62
CA TYR A 445 -53.53 3.77 -9.17
C TYR A 445 -54.86 4.48 -9.51
N ASP A 446 -55.96 3.72 -9.51
CA ASP A 446 -57.30 4.24 -9.79
C ASP A 446 -57.93 4.98 -8.59
N THR A 447 -59.13 5.53 -8.81
CA THR A 447 -59.89 6.26 -7.79
C THR A 447 -60.23 5.38 -6.60
N ASP A 448 -60.59 4.11 -6.85
CA ASP A 448 -60.99 3.17 -5.80
C ASP A 448 -59.84 2.90 -4.82
N ILE A 449 -58.63 2.68 -5.33
CA ILE A 449 -57.43 2.55 -4.48
C ILE A 449 -57.15 3.86 -3.75
N SER A 450 -57.28 5.01 -4.42
CA SER A 450 -57.06 6.32 -3.79
C SER A 450 -57.99 6.55 -2.60
N GLU A 451 -59.29 6.23 -2.74
CA GLU A 451 -60.26 6.35 -1.66
C GLU A 451 -59.93 5.43 -0.47
N LYS A 452 -59.45 4.21 -0.74
CA LYS A 452 -58.98 3.31 0.32
C LYS A 452 -57.78 3.89 1.06
N ILE A 453 -56.80 4.47 0.35
CA ILE A 453 -55.65 5.14 0.99
C ILE A 453 -56.13 6.31 1.85
N ASP A 454 -57.05 7.13 1.32
CA ASP A 454 -57.61 8.27 2.02
C ASP A 454 -58.34 7.86 3.30
N SER A 455 -59.06 6.74 3.27
CA SER A 455 -59.78 6.20 4.42
C SER A 455 -58.86 5.75 5.57
N ALA A 456 -57.62 5.37 5.26
CA ALA A 456 -56.62 4.90 6.22
C ALA A 456 -55.69 6.00 6.75
N LYS A 457 -55.85 7.26 6.31
CA LYS A 457 -55.01 8.41 6.70
C LYS A 457 -54.97 8.65 8.21
N ASN A 458 -56.03 8.33 8.92
CA ASN A 458 -56.14 8.45 10.38
C ASN A 458 -55.09 7.63 11.15
N HIS A 459 -54.47 6.63 10.52
CA HIS A 459 -53.36 5.86 11.10
C HIS A 459 -52.00 6.56 11.01
N GLY A 460 -51.88 7.68 10.31
CA GLY A 460 -50.65 8.47 10.21
C GLY A 460 -49.54 7.85 9.35
N LEU A 461 -49.85 6.77 8.62
CA LEU A 461 -48.90 6.10 7.71
C LEU A 461 -49.23 6.45 6.26
N LYS A 462 -48.24 6.95 5.53
CA LYS A 462 -48.39 7.29 4.11
C LYS A 462 -48.63 6.01 3.30
N ASN A 463 -49.48 6.08 2.26
CA ASN A 463 -49.73 5.01 1.29
C ASN A 463 -50.33 3.72 1.88
N LEU A 464 -50.79 3.77 3.12
CA LEU A 464 -51.48 2.68 3.79
C LEU A 464 -52.88 2.50 3.21
N VAL A 465 -53.28 1.27 2.94
CA VAL A 465 -54.65 0.90 2.53
C VAL A 465 -55.37 0.20 3.68
N ILE A 466 -54.69 -0.73 4.36
CA ILE A 466 -55.26 -1.54 5.44
C ILE A 466 -54.23 -1.71 6.54
N GLN A 467 -54.64 -1.52 7.80
CA GLN A 467 -53.85 -1.87 8.98
C GLN A 467 -54.63 -2.79 9.91
N SER A 468 -53.96 -3.85 10.36
CA SER A 468 -54.41 -4.76 11.40
C SER A 468 -53.32 -4.91 12.48
N LYS A 469 -53.52 -5.81 13.46
CA LYS A 469 -52.60 -6.02 14.59
C LYS A 469 -51.23 -6.57 14.16
N ASN A 470 -51.21 -7.46 13.16
CA ASN A 470 -50.02 -8.22 12.72
C ASN A 470 -49.66 -8.00 11.25
N TYR A 471 -50.43 -7.18 10.52
CA TYR A 471 -50.09 -6.85 9.13
C TYR A 471 -50.54 -5.45 8.70
N LYS A 472 -49.88 -4.94 7.67
CA LYS A 472 -50.22 -3.70 6.96
C LYS A 472 -50.13 -3.91 5.45
N ILE A 473 -51.02 -3.29 4.69
CA ILE A 473 -51.00 -3.27 3.22
C ILE A 473 -50.78 -1.84 2.75
N PHE A 474 -49.81 -1.66 1.87
CA PHE A 474 -49.44 -0.38 1.28
C PHE A 474 -49.49 -0.44 -0.25
N VAL A 475 -49.82 0.68 -0.88
CA VAL A 475 -49.78 0.85 -2.33
C VAL A 475 -48.89 2.04 -2.67
N PHE A 476 -47.79 1.79 -3.37
CA PHE A 476 -46.81 2.82 -3.72
C PHE A 476 -46.78 3.08 -5.23
N LYS A 477 -46.56 4.35 -5.59
CA LYS A 477 -46.12 4.68 -6.94
C LYS A 477 -44.60 4.55 -7.03
N TRP A 478 -44.09 4.10 -8.18
CA TRP A 478 -42.64 4.07 -8.42
C TRP A 478 -41.98 5.44 -8.22
N SER A 479 -42.67 6.53 -8.58
CA SER A 479 -42.19 7.90 -8.35
C SER A 479 -42.00 8.23 -6.87
N GLU A 480 -42.81 7.68 -5.99
CA GLU A 480 -42.68 7.93 -4.55
C GLU A 480 -41.50 7.18 -3.95
N ILE A 481 -41.27 5.94 -4.37
CA ILE A 481 -40.11 5.14 -3.94
C ILE A 481 -38.82 5.80 -4.41
N ILE A 482 -38.76 6.16 -5.69
CA ILE A 482 -37.58 6.80 -6.27
C ILE A 482 -37.28 8.14 -5.58
N ASN A 483 -38.31 8.96 -5.32
CA ASN A 483 -38.15 10.23 -4.64
C ASN A 483 -37.70 10.05 -3.18
N ASP A 484 -38.23 9.04 -2.47
CA ASP A 484 -37.78 8.73 -1.12
C ASP A 484 -36.28 8.40 -1.08
N VAL A 485 -35.84 7.48 -1.94
CA VAL A 485 -34.41 7.10 -2.05
C VAL A 485 -33.56 8.31 -2.41
N GLU A 486 -34.01 9.14 -3.36
CA GLU A 486 -33.29 10.35 -3.75
C GLU A 486 -33.14 11.33 -2.59
N ILE A 487 -34.19 11.51 -1.76
CA ILE A 487 -34.13 12.34 -0.56
C ILE A 487 -33.16 11.74 0.46
N ARG A 488 -33.18 10.42 0.69
CA ARG A 488 -32.27 9.73 1.61
C ARG A 488 -30.81 9.88 1.18
N LEU A 489 -30.53 9.78 -0.12
CA LEU A 489 -29.18 9.94 -0.68
C LEU A 489 -28.76 11.40 -0.87
N ARG A 490 -29.69 12.37 -0.81
CA ARG A 490 -29.43 13.78 -1.09
C ARG A 490 -28.33 14.36 -0.21
N TRP A 491 -28.41 14.14 1.10
CA TRP A 491 -27.44 14.69 2.05
C TRP A 491 -26.01 14.19 1.77
N LEU A 492 -25.84 12.90 1.48
CA LEU A 492 -24.54 12.33 1.11
C LEU A 492 -24.04 12.92 -0.22
N ASN A 493 -24.93 13.04 -1.21
CA ASN A 493 -24.59 13.59 -2.51
C ASN A 493 -24.19 15.07 -2.44
N GLU A 494 -24.82 15.86 -1.57
CA GLU A 494 -24.45 17.27 -1.31
C GLU A 494 -23.04 17.40 -0.71
N LYS A 495 -22.62 16.44 0.12
CA LYS A 495 -21.28 16.42 0.71
C LYS A 495 -20.21 15.91 -0.25
N LEU A 496 -20.52 14.88 -1.01
CA LEU A 496 -19.58 14.27 -1.95
C LEU A 496 -19.50 15.00 -3.30
N GLN A 497 -20.50 15.83 -3.62
CA GLN A 497 -20.59 16.59 -4.88
C GLN A 497 -20.36 15.72 -6.12
N VAL A 498 -20.95 14.53 -6.09
CA VAL A 498 -20.74 13.52 -7.13
C VAL A 498 -21.29 14.00 -8.47
N GLU A 499 -20.42 14.02 -9.48
CA GLU A 499 -20.79 14.30 -10.86
C GLU A 499 -21.59 13.13 -11.48
N ARG A 500 -22.91 13.12 -11.24
CA ARG A 500 -23.80 12.01 -11.65
C ARG A 500 -23.75 11.69 -13.15
N GLU A 501 -23.57 12.71 -13.99
CA GLU A 501 -23.49 12.55 -15.45
C GLU A 501 -22.27 11.74 -15.88
N LYS A 502 -21.18 11.76 -15.10
CA LYS A 502 -19.98 10.95 -15.37
C LYS A 502 -20.12 9.50 -14.88
N LEU A 503 -21.14 9.18 -14.09
CA LEU A 503 -21.31 7.84 -13.51
C LEU A 503 -22.13 6.89 -14.37
N THR A 504 -23.00 7.42 -15.23
CA THR A 504 -23.94 6.59 -15.99
C THR A 504 -24.11 7.15 -17.39
N ASN A 505 -23.83 6.32 -18.39
CA ASN A 505 -24.29 6.55 -19.76
C ASN A 505 -25.74 6.12 -19.88
N GLU A 506 -26.50 6.73 -20.79
CA GLU A 506 -27.86 6.28 -21.10
C GLU A 506 -27.84 4.84 -21.64
N SER A 507 -28.73 4.00 -21.11
CA SER A 507 -28.83 2.62 -21.58
C SER A 507 -29.72 2.52 -22.81
N THR A 508 -29.31 1.67 -23.75
CA THR A 508 -30.03 1.44 -25.01
C THR A 508 -31.15 0.40 -24.88
N SER A 509 -31.12 -0.44 -23.84
CA SER A 509 -32.12 -1.46 -23.57
C SER A 509 -32.24 -1.78 -22.07
N ALA A 510 -33.40 -2.33 -21.66
CA ALA A 510 -33.60 -2.79 -20.28
C ALA A 510 -32.66 -3.96 -19.90
N GLN A 511 -32.26 -4.79 -20.86
CA GLN A 511 -31.32 -5.89 -20.62
C GLN A 511 -29.90 -5.38 -20.35
N GLN A 512 -29.46 -4.33 -21.06
CA GLN A 512 -28.18 -3.68 -20.79
C GLN A 512 -28.13 -3.15 -19.36
N ILE A 513 -29.23 -2.57 -18.85
CA ILE A 513 -29.30 -2.10 -17.45
C ILE A 513 -29.02 -3.22 -16.45
N ILE A 514 -29.59 -4.41 -16.68
CA ILE A 514 -29.35 -5.57 -15.81
C ILE A 514 -27.88 -6.01 -15.88
N GLU A 515 -27.28 -5.99 -17.06
CA GLU A 515 -25.87 -6.34 -17.25
C GLU A 515 -24.92 -5.34 -16.57
N ASP A 516 -25.19 -4.04 -16.69
CA ASP A 516 -24.43 -2.97 -16.04
C ASP A 516 -24.46 -3.11 -14.51
N LEU A 517 -25.57 -3.60 -13.95
CA LEU A 517 -25.74 -3.77 -12.50
C LEU A 517 -25.18 -5.09 -11.95
N LYS A 518 -24.76 -6.05 -12.80
CA LYS A 518 -24.24 -7.36 -12.32
C LYS A 518 -23.02 -7.22 -11.41
N SER A 519 -22.13 -6.27 -11.68
CA SER A 519 -20.88 -6.05 -10.93
C SER A 519 -21.00 -4.97 -9.85
N ASN A 520 -22.20 -4.39 -9.67
CA ASN A 520 -22.47 -3.36 -8.69
C ASN A 520 -22.24 -3.90 -7.26
N SER A 521 -21.57 -3.13 -6.40
CA SER A 521 -21.25 -3.55 -5.04
C SER A 521 -22.31 -3.19 -4.00
N ALA A 522 -23.27 -2.33 -4.34
CA ALA A 522 -24.39 -1.97 -3.49
C ALA A 522 -25.52 -3.02 -3.49
N LYS A 523 -25.16 -4.29 -3.70
CA LYS A 523 -26.08 -5.40 -3.59
C LYS A 523 -26.41 -5.68 -2.14
N ALA A 524 -27.66 -6.08 -1.91
CA ALA A 524 -28.11 -6.75 -0.72
C ALA A 524 -27.10 -7.84 -0.30
N ASN A 525 -26.72 -7.86 0.97
CA ASN A 525 -25.81 -8.87 1.51
C ASN A 525 -26.41 -10.28 1.34
N THR A 526 -25.95 -11.02 0.32
CA THR A 526 -26.07 -12.48 0.24
C THR A 526 -25.06 -13.18 1.16
N THR A 527 -24.44 -12.44 2.10
CA THR A 527 -23.29 -12.85 2.91
C THR A 527 -23.65 -13.72 4.11
N ASN A 528 -24.63 -14.61 3.97
CA ASN A 528 -24.58 -15.87 4.69
C ASN A 528 -24.12 -16.96 3.71
N PRO A 529 -22.88 -17.48 3.81
CA PRO A 529 -22.37 -18.54 2.94
C PRO A 529 -23.28 -19.78 2.85
N LEU A 530 -24.09 -20.02 3.90
CA LEU A 530 -25.09 -21.10 3.97
C LEU A 530 -26.34 -20.84 3.10
N LEU A 531 -26.67 -19.59 2.76
CA LEU A 531 -27.79 -19.27 1.85
C LEU A 531 -27.45 -19.54 0.38
N LYS A 532 -26.16 -19.53 0.01
CA LYS A 532 -25.74 -19.95 -1.34
C LYS A 532 -26.04 -21.42 -1.62
N GLU A 533 -26.07 -22.30 -0.60
CA GLU A 533 -26.41 -23.71 -0.80
C GLU A 533 -27.89 -23.93 -1.15
N ILE A 534 -28.78 -23.01 -0.76
CA ILE A 534 -30.21 -23.12 -1.08
C ILE A 534 -30.46 -22.83 -2.57
N ASP A 535 -29.73 -21.88 -3.18
CA ASP A 535 -29.90 -21.54 -4.61
C ASP A 535 -29.17 -22.48 -5.58
N ILE A 536 -28.30 -23.37 -5.09
CA ILE A 536 -27.55 -24.34 -5.93
C ILE A 536 -28.44 -25.50 -6.43
N TYR A 537 -29.65 -25.68 -5.89
CA TYR A 537 -30.58 -26.75 -6.30
C TYR A 537 -31.74 -26.27 -7.19
N LYS A 538 -31.48 -25.39 -8.16
CA LYS A 538 -32.41 -25.07 -9.27
C LYS A 538 -32.41 -26.14 -10.39
N ASN A 539 -32.42 -27.43 -10.04
CA ASN A 539 -32.68 -28.53 -10.99
C ASN A 539 -33.88 -29.36 -10.52
#